data_AF-A0A2E4CUG4-F1
#
_entry.id   AF-A0A2E4CUG4-F1
#
_cell.length_a   1.000
_cell.length_b   1.000
_cell.length_c   1.000
_cell.angle_alpha   90.00
_cell.angle_beta   90.00
_cell.angle_gamma   90.00
#
_symmetry.space_group_name_H-M   'P 1'
#
loop_
_entity.id
_entity.type
_entity.pdbx_description
1 polymer ?
#
loop_
_entity_poly.entity_id
_entity_poly.type
_entity_poly.pdbx_seq_one_letter_code
_entity_poly.pdbx_strand_id
1 'polypeptide(L)' 'MKLIIQIPCLNEEETLPQTLVDLPRRIPGIDTVEILVIDDGSSDRTVEVAQRFGVHHIVKNGTNRGLARSF' A
#
# COMPACT_ATOMS: atom_id res chain seq x y z
N MET A 1 10.24 -17.82 4.73
CA MET A 1 9.93 -16.54 5.39
C MET A 1 9.16 -15.62 4.44
N LYS A 2 8.10 -14.98 4.94
CA LYS A 2 7.24 -14.04 4.19
C LYS A 2 7.44 -12.62 4.72
N LEU A 3 7.60 -11.66 3.81
CA LEU A 3 7.66 -10.23 4.12
C LEU A 3 6.39 -9.54 3.60
N ILE A 4 5.79 -8.69 4.42
CA ILE A 4 4.72 -7.77 4.00
C ILE A 4 5.27 -6.35 4.08
N ILE A 5 5.28 -5.63 2.97
CA ILE A 5 5.57 -4.20 2.92
C ILE A 5 4.25 -3.46 3.08
N GLN A 6 4.11 -2.73 4.18
CA GLN A 6 2.92 -1.94 4.49
C GLN A 6 3.12 -0.50 4.02
N ILE A 7 2.15 0.03 3.28
CA ILE A 7 2.17 1.39 2.75
C ILE A 7 0.88 2.10 3.21
N PRO A 8 0.96 3.00 4.19
CA PRO A 8 -0.17 3.87 4.51
C PRO A 8 -0.36 4.88 3.38
N CYS A 9 -1.60 5.15 3.01
CA CYS A 9 -1.92 6.13 1.98
C CYS A 9 -3.05 7.05 2.44
N LEU A 10 -2.93 8.32 2.09
CA LEU A 10 -3.99 9.32 2.17
C LEU A 10 -3.83 10.25 0.97
N ASN A 11 -4.69 10.10 -0.04
CA ASN A 11 -4.66 10.89 -1.27
C ASN A 11 -3.32 10.82 -2.03
N GLU A 12 -2.86 9.60 -2.31
CA GLU A 12 -1.59 9.30 -2.95
C GLU A 12 -1.78 8.82 -4.41
N GLU A 13 -2.85 9.22 -5.12
CA GLU A 13 -3.12 8.71 -6.48
C GLU A 13 -1.99 8.98 -7.49
N GLU A 14 -1.24 10.07 -7.31
CA GLU A 14 -0.15 10.48 -8.20
C GLU A 14 1.20 9.85 -7.84
N THR A 15 1.41 9.54 -6.55
CA THR A 15 2.70 9.18 -5.95
C THR A 15 2.83 7.68 -5.70
N LEU A 16 1.74 7.01 -5.31
CA LEU A 16 1.69 5.57 -5.05
C LEU A 16 2.25 4.72 -6.20
N PRO A 17 1.97 5.01 -7.49
CA PRO A 17 2.55 4.26 -8.61
C PRO A 17 4.08 4.16 -8.54
N GLN A 18 4.76 5.31 -8.33
CA GLN A 18 6.21 5.35 -8.30
C GLN A 18 6.75 4.59 -7.09
N THR A 19 6.13 4.76 -5.92
CA THR A 19 6.47 3.98 -4.72
C THR A 19 6.38 2.48 -4.99
N LEU A 20 5.31 1.99 -5.63
CA LEU A 20 5.13 0.57 -5.94
C LEU A 20 6.12 0.03 -6.98
N VAL A 21 6.62 0.88 -7.88
CA VAL A 21 7.67 0.53 -8.85
C VAL A 21 9.02 0.37 -8.14
N ASP A 22 9.31 1.23 -7.16
CA ASP A 22 10.59 1.25 -6.46
C ASP A 22 10.75 0.12 -5.43
N LEU A 23 9.66 -0.57 -5.06
CA LEU A 23 9.72 -1.67 -4.11
C LEU A 23 10.42 -2.92 -4.68
N PRO A 24 11.33 -3.56 -3.91
CA PRO A 24 11.98 -4.78 -4.33
C PRO A 24 10.96 -5.93 -4.43
N ARG A 25 10.90 -6.59 -5.58
CA ARG A 25 10.05 -7.77 -5.79
C ARG A 25 10.67 -9.07 -5.27
N ARG A 26 11.99 -9.05 -5.01
CA ARG A 26 12.75 -10.17 -4.44
C ARG A 26 13.79 -9.64 -3.48
N ILE A 27 13.94 -10.30 -2.34
CA ILE A 27 14.96 -10.01 -1.33
C ILE A 27 15.64 -11.33 -0.98
N PRO A 28 16.98 -11.42 -1.03
CA PRO A 28 17.70 -12.64 -0.64
C PRO A 28 17.29 -13.13 0.76
N GLY A 29 16.95 -14.41 0.88
CA GLY A 29 16.49 -15.01 2.15
C GLY A 29 15.00 -14.80 2.47
N ILE A 30 14.24 -14.13 1.59
CA ILE A 30 12.78 -13.98 1.71
C ILE A 30 12.10 -14.73 0.57
N ASP A 31 11.21 -15.67 0.91
CA ASP A 31 10.55 -16.53 -0.08
C ASP A 31 9.41 -15.80 -0.81
N THR A 32 8.77 -14.84 -0.14
CA THR A 32 7.62 -14.12 -0.67
C THR A 32 7.59 -12.70 -0.14
N VAL A 33 7.40 -11.74 -1.05
CA VAL A 33 7.18 -10.32 -0.74
C VAL A 33 5.76 -9.97 -1.20
N GLU A 34 4.93 -9.54 -0.27
CA GLU A 34 3.58 -9.04 -0.56
C GLU A 34 3.46 -7.57 -0.13
N ILE A 35 2.50 -6.87 -0.73
CA ILE A 35 2.25 -5.46 -0.48
C ILE A 35 0.87 -5.31 0.15
N LEU A 36 0.81 -4.59 1.26
CA LEU A 36 -0.41 -4.18 1.93
C LEU A 36 -0.53 -2.66 1.85
N VAL A 37 -1.56 -2.15 1.18
CA VAL A 37 -1.93 -0.74 1.22
C VAL A 37 -2.97 -0.53 2.31
N ILE A 38 -2.75 0.46 3.17
CA ILE A 38 -3.71 0.91 4.17
C ILE A 38 -4.19 2.30 3.75
N ASP A 39 -5.37 2.36 3.14
CA ASP A 39 -6.03 3.59 2.73
C ASP A 39 -6.72 4.24 3.93
N ASP A 40 -6.19 5.37 4.39
CA ASP A 40 -6.68 6.09 5.55
C ASP A 40 -7.79 7.10 5.20
N GLY A 41 -8.78 6.65 4.42
CA GLY A 41 -9.91 7.47 4.01
C GLY A 41 -9.56 8.49 2.92
N SER A 42 -8.85 8.06 1.87
CA SER A 42 -8.61 8.91 0.69
C SER A 42 -9.91 9.29 0.00
N SER A 43 -9.95 10.51 -0.53
CA SER A 43 -11.03 11.06 -1.35
C SER A 43 -10.75 11.02 -2.86
N ASP A 44 -9.55 10.58 -3.25
CA ASP A 44 -9.10 10.46 -4.63
C ASP A 44 -9.10 8.98 -5.11
N ARG A 45 -8.40 8.68 -6.21
CA ARG A 45 -8.34 7.31 -6.78
C ARG A 45 -7.22 6.45 -6.20
N THR A 46 -6.64 6.80 -5.05
CA THR A 46 -5.54 6.04 -4.40
C THR A 46 -5.80 4.52 -4.41
N VAL A 47 -7.00 4.09 -4.01
CA VAL A 47 -7.31 2.65 -3.96
C VAL A 47 -7.45 2.04 -5.36
N GLU A 48 -8.07 2.74 -6.30
CA GLU A 48 -8.18 2.25 -7.68
C GLU A 48 -6.79 2.06 -8.30
N VAL A 49 -5.87 2.98 -8.04
CA VAL A 49 -4.46 2.88 -8.43
C VAL A 49 -3.81 1.65 -7.80
N ALA A 50 -3.96 1.46 -6.48
CA ALA A 50 -3.41 0.29 -5.77
C ALA A 50 -3.91 -1.05 -6.37
N GLN A 51 -5.21 -1.14 -6.66
CA GLN A 51 -5.83 -2.32 -7.28
C GLN A 51 -5.25 -2.59 -8.67
N ARG A 52 -5.15 -1.55 -9.52
CA ARG A 52 -4.60 -1.66 -10.88
C ARG A 52 -3.14 -2.09 -10.91
N PHE A 53 -2.37 -1.69 -9.90
CA PHE A 53 -0.97 -2.09 -9.75
C PHE A 53 -0.76 -3.51 -9.21
N GLY A 54 -1.84 -4.23 -8.87
CA GLY A 54 -1.75 -5.59 -8.35
C GLY A 54 -1.21 -5.65 -6.91
N VAL A 55 -1.53 -4.65 -6.09
CA VAL A 55 -1.31 -4.73 -4.63
C VAL A 55 -2.05 -5.97 -4.08
N HIS A 56 -1.40 -6.69 -3.16
CA HIS A 56 -1.90 -7.99 -2.69
C HIS A 56 -3.05 -7.83 -1.69
N HIS A 57 -2.93 -6.83 -0.80
CA HIS A 57 -3.89 -6.57 0.26
C HIS A 57 -4.21 -5.08 0.33
N ILE A 58 -5.48 -4.75 0.52
CA ILE A 58 -5.93 -3.36 0.69
C ILE A 58 -6.89 -3.29 1.87
N VAL A 59 -6.54 -2.48 2.87
CA VAL A 59 -7.41 -2.13 4.00
C VAL A 59 -7.88 -0.70 3.80
N LYS A 60 -9.18 -0.44 3.97
CA LYS A 60 -9.77 0.90 3.87
C LYS A 60 -10.35 1.33 5.20
N ASN A 61 -9.90 2.47 5.71
CA ASN A 61 -10.58 3.19 6.78
C ASN A 61 -11.70 4.05 6.18
N GLY A 62 -12.87 4.08 6.84
CA GLY A 62 -14.00 4.90 6.38
C GLY A 62 -13.79 6.41 6.54
N THR A 63 -12.78 6.82 7.31
CA THR A 63 -12.37 8.21 7.55
C THR A 63 -10.88 8.23 7.87
N ASN A 64 -10.22 9.36 7.68
CA ASN A 64 -8.85 9.56 8.18
C ASN A 64 -8.77 9.35 9.69
N ARG A 65 -7.93 8.40 10.11
CA ARG A 65 -7.66 8.06 11.52
C ARG A 65 -6.31 8.57 11.98
N GLY A 66 -5.48 9.06 11.06
CA GLY A 66 -4.12 9.49 11.31
C GLY A 66 -3.17 8.31 11.32
N LEU A 67 -1.95 8.57 10.87
CA LEU A 67 -0.92 7.56 10.60
C LEU A 67 -0.76 6.51 11.72
N ALA A 68 -0.61 6.94 12.97
CA ALA A 68 -0.38 6.03 14.10
C ALA A 68 -1.57 5.12 14.46
N ARG A 69 -2.80 5.47 14.05
CA ARG A 69 -3.99 4.61 14.26
C ARG A 69 -4.27 3.69 13.08
N SER A 70 -3.65 3.98 11.94
CA SER A 70 -3.76 3.20 10.71
C SER A 70 -2.71 2.10 10.64
N PHE A 71 -1.63 2.20 11.44
CA PHE A 71 -0.61 1.17 11.64
C PHE A 71 -0.99 0.09 12.67
#